data_AF-A0A820HJY5-F1
#
_entry.id   AF-A0A820HJY5-F1
#
_cell.length_a   1.000
_cell.length_b   1.000
_cell.length_c   1.000
_cell.angle_alpha   90.00
_cell.angle_beta   90.00
_cell.angle_gamma   90.00
#
_symmetry.space_group_name_H-M   'P 1'
#
loop_
_entity.id
_entity.type
_entity.pdbx_description
1 polymer ?
#
loop_
_entity_poly.entity_id
_entity_poly.type
_entity_poly.pdbx_seq_one_letter_code
_entity_poly.pdbx_strand_id
1 'polypeptide(L)'
;TPLHWASFFGLNDIVLLLLEHGADINALADFGQPPLHCAVGYPFHTETIKLLIEKGANVSLKNEMGLTILDYCHNNNPNDIDLIQFIKQHGG
;
A
#
# COMPACT_ATOMS: atom_id res chain seq x y z
N THR A 1 -10.82 -6.42 2.69
CA THR A 1 -11.90 -5.39 2.85
C THR A 1 -12.09 -4.63 1.54
N PRO A 2 -13.15 -3.79 1.37
CA PRO A 2 -13.29 -2.94 0.18
C PRO A 2 -12.06 -2.08 -0.13
N LEU A 3 -11.35 -1.64 0.91
CA LEU A 3 -10.12 -0.85 0.78
C LEU A 3 -8.99 -1.64 0.10
N HIS A 4 -8.91 -2.96 0.30
CA HIS A 4 -7.92 -3.80 -0.37
C HIS A 4 -8.15 -3.84 -1.88
N TRP A 5 -9.41 -4.05 -2.29
CA TRP A 5 -9.78 -4.10 -3.69
C TRP A 5 -9.61 -2.73 -4.35
N ALA A 6 -10.04 -1.65 -3.69
CA ALA A 6 -9.81 -0.29 -4.19
C ALA A 6 -8.32 0.01 -4.38
N SER A 7 -7.47 -0.45 -3.45
CA SER A 7 -6.01 -0.31 -3.54
C SER A 7 -5.41 -1.15 -4.67
N PHE A 8 -5.87 -2.40 -4.82
CA PHE A 8 -5.44 -3.32 -5.88
C PHE A 8 -5.77 -2.82 -7.29
N PHE A 9 -6.89 -2.12 -7.47
CA PHE A 9 -7.31 -1.55 -8.75
C PHE A 9 -6.87 -0.09 -8.95
N GLY A 10 -6.17 0.51 -7.98
CA GLY A 10 -5.70 1.89 -8.06
C GLY A 10 -6.82 2.95 -8.06
N LEU A 11 -7.95 2.65 -7.42
CA LEU A 11 -9.14 3.50 -7.42
C LEU A 11 -9.03 4.60 -6.35
N ASN A 12 -8.17 5.59 -6.59
CA ASN A 12 -7.81 6.63 -5.61
C ASN A 12 -9.02 7.33 -4.96
N ASP A 13 -10.04 7.68 -5.73
CA ASP A 13 -11.25 8.33 -5.20
C ASP A 13 -12.03 7.41 -4.24
N ILE A 14 -12.06 6.11 -4.55
CA ILE A 14 -12.71 5.11 -3.70
C ILE A 14 -11.86 4.82 -2.46
N VAL A 15 -10.53 4.79 -2.59
CA VAL A 15 -9.60 4.68 -1.45
C VAL A 15 -9.85 5.83 -0.48
N LEU A 16 -9.88 7.07 -0.97
CA LEU A 16 -10.20 8.26 -0.16
C LEU A 16 -11.56 8.15 0.51
N LEU A 17 -12.61 7.85 -0.25
CA LEU A 17 -13.98 7.72 0.25
C LEU A 17 -14.07 6.68 1.38
N LEU A 18 -13.42 5.53 1.21
CA LEU A 18 -13.43 4.46 2.21
C LEU A 18 -12.71 4.89 3.50
N LEU A 19 -11.55 5.54 3.37
CA LEU A 19 -10.80 6.06 4.53
C LEU A 19 -11.59 7.14 5.28
N GLU A 20 -12.28 8.04 4.57
CA GLU A 20 -13.16 9.05 5.16
C GLU A 20 -14.33 8.43 5.94
N HIS A 21 -14.80 7.26 5.52
CA HIS A 21 -15.84 6.49 6.21
C HIS A 21 -15.30 5.51 7.26
N GLY A 22 -14.03 5.67 7.66
CA GLY A 22 -13.43 4.91 8.76
C GLY A 22 -12.98 3.51 8.39
N ALA A 23 -12.73 3.22 7.11
CA ALA A 23 -12.04 1.99 6.74
C ALA A 23 -10.67 1.94 7.41
N ASP A 24 -10.37 0.82 8.07
CA ASP A 24 -9.06 0.61 8.69
C ASP A 24 -7.97 0.48 7.61
N ILE A 25 -7.09 1.48 7.58
CA ILE A 25 -5.99 1.60 6.60
C ILE A 25 -4.94 0.49 6.73
N ASN A 26 -4.88 -0.17 7.89
CA ASN A 26 -3.95 -1.25 8.21
C ASN A 26 -4.65 -2.60 8.39
N ALA A 27 -5.94 -2.70 8.02
CA ALA A 27 -6.71 -3.94 8.10
C ALA A 27 -6.00 -5.07 7.35
N LEU A 28 -5.97 -6.28 7.90
CA LEU A 28 -5.35 -7.41 7.24
C LEU A 28 -6.42 -8.20 6.47
N ALA A 29 -6.20 -8.45 5.17
CA ALA A 29 -6.99 -9.42 4.41
C ALA A 29 -6.60 -10.87 4.79
N ASP A 30 -7.32 -11.84 4.20
CA ASP A 30 -6.87 -13.21 4.15
C ASP A 30 -5.44 -13.23 3.57
N PHE A 31 -4.53 -13.98 4.19
CA PHE A 31 -3.08 -13.96 3.95
C PHE A 31 -2.30 -12.79 4.57
N GLY A 32 -2.91 -12.03 5.49
CA GLY A 32 -2.24 -11.00 6.29
C GLY A 32 -1.70 -9.82 5.47
N GLN A 33 -2.21 -9.59 4.26
CA GLN A 33 -1.80 -8.44 3.45
C GLN A 33 -2.59 -7.20 3.87
N PRO A 34 -1.93 -6.07 4.21
CA PRO A 34 -2.62 -4.80 4.37
C PRO A 34 -2.92 -4.16 3.00
N PRO A 35 -3.86 -3.19 2.90
CA PRO A 35 -4.24 -2.55 1.64
C PRO A 35 -3.06 -1.94 0.89
N LEU A 36 -2.07 -1.44 1.62
CA LEU A 36 -0.85 -0.86 1.06
C LEU A 36 -0.10 -1.86 0.16
N HIS A 37 0.02 -3.13 0.54
CA HIS A 37 0.67 -4.17 -0.27
C HIS A 37 -0.12 -4.51 -1.53
N CYS A 38 -1.45 -4.39 -1.50
CA CYS A 38 -2.28 -4.65 -2.68
C CYS A 38 -2.01 -3.67 -3.83
N ALA A 39 -1.58 -2.43 -3.54
CA ALA A 39 -1.28 -1.43 -4.55
C ALA A 39 0.05 -1.67 -5.31
N VAL A 40 0.91 -2.57 -4.83
CA VAL A 40 2.16 -2.99 -5.49
C VAL A 40 1.95 -4.17 -6.45
N GLY A 41 0.70 -4.61 -6.64
CA GLY A 41 0.35 -5.63 -7.62
C GLY A 41 0.70 -5.26 -9.07
N TYR A 42 0.26 -6.11 -10.01
CA TYR A 42 0.27 -5.78 -11.43
C TYR A 42 -1.16 -5.40 -11.86
N PRO A 43 -1.41 -4.16 -12.32
CA PRO A 43 -0.45 -3.06 -12.52
C PRO A 43 -0.03 -2.37 -11.22
N PHE A 44 1.16 -1.74 -11.24
CA PHE A 44 1.75 -1.07 -10.07
C PHE A 44 1.15 0.34 -9.90
N HIS A 45 0.53 0.59 -8.74
CA HIS A 45 -0.25 1.81 -8.49
C HIS A 45 0.49 2.82 -7.60
N THR A 46 1.55 3.45 -8.13
CA THR A 46 2.40 4.43 -7.40
C THR A 46 1.60 5.51 -6.65
N GLU A 47 0.61 6.11 -7.30
CA GLU A 47 -0.19 7.18 -6.69
C GLU A 47 -1.06 6.67 -5.53
N THR A 48 -1.59 5.45 -5.64
CA THR A 48 -2.34 4.81 -4.55
C THR A 48 -1.44 4.46 -3.36
N ILE A 49 -0.19 4.04 -3.61
CA ILE A 49 0.79 3.80 -2.56
C ILE A 49 1.08 5.09 -1.79
N LYS A 50 1.40 6.19 -2.51
CA LYS A 50 1.63 7.50 -1.89
C LYS A 50 0.43 7.96 -1.08
N LEU A 51 -0.77 7.86 -1.66
CA LEU A 51 -2.03 8.21 -1.01
C LEU A 51 -2.22 7.47 0.32
N LEU A 52 -2.03 6.16 0.33
CA LEU A 52 -2.18 5.35 1.55
C LEU A 52 -1.14 5.74 2.60
N ILE A 53 0.11 5.98 2.21
CA ILE A 53 1.19 6.42 3.11
C ILE A 53 0.87 7.79 3.72
N GLU A 54 0.45 8.76 2.90
CA GLU A 54 0.05 10.10 3.34
C GLU A 54 -1.14 10.06 4.30
N LYS A 55 -2.02 9.06 4.15
CA LYS A 55 -3.16 8.82 5.06
C LYS A 55 -2.80 8.01 6.31
N GLY A 56 -1.52 7.66 6.50
CA GLY A 56 -1.02 7.01 7.71
C GLY A 56 -0.97 5.49 7.65
N ALA A 57 -0.90 4.89 6.45
CA ALA A 57 -0.62 3.47 6.32
C ALA A 57 0.76 3.13 6.90
N ASN A 58 0.83 2.05 7.68
CA ASN A 58 2.09 1.61 8.29
C ASN A 58 2.93 0.84 7.27
N VAL A 59 3.95 1.50 6.73
CA VAL A 59 4.89 0.93 5.73
C VAL A 59 5.76 -0.19 6.27
N SER A 60 5.90 -0.30 7.59
CA SER A 60 6.69 -1.34 8.27
C SER A 60 5.88 -2.62 8.53
N LEU A 61 4.58 -2.65 8.19
CA LEU A 61 3.79 -3.87 8.28
C LEU A 61 4.35 -4.96 7.37
N LYS A 62 4.40 -6.16 7.93
CA LYS A 62 4.80 -7.37 7.21
C LYS A 62 3.56 -8.17 6.87
N ASN A 63 3.51 -8.69 5.66
CA ASN A 63 2.52 -9.71 5.31
C ASN A 63 2.89 -11.08 5.91
N GLU A 64 2.11 -12.12 5.64
CA GLU A 64 2.40 -13.48 6.14
C GLU A 64 3.73 -14.07 5.65
N MET A 65 4.28 -13.57 4.55
CA MET A 65 5.62 -13.96 4.07
C MET A 65 6.75 -13.19 4.78
N GLY A 66 6.43 -12.31 5.73
CA GLY A 66 7.41 -11.49 6.44
C GLY A 66 7.93 -10.28 5.64
N LEU A 67 7.27 -9.95 4.51
CA LEU A 67 7.72 -8.92 3.58
C LEU A 67 7.02 -7.57 3.82
N THR A 68 7.80 -6.50 3.82
CA THR A 68 7.35 -5.10 3.86
C THR A 68 6.95 -4.61 2.48
N ILE A 69 6.36 -3.41 2.41
CA ILE A 69 6.05 -2.76 1.12
C ILE A 69 7.31 -2.49 0.29
N LEU A 70 8.44 -2.20 0.96
CA LEU A 70 9.71 -1.92 0.32
C LEU A 70 10.27 -3.17 -0.38
N ASP A 71 10.15 -4.34 0.26
CA ASP A 71 10.54 -5.62 -0.34
C ASP A 71 9.75 -5.90 -1.63
N TYR A 72 8.46 -5.58 -1.64
CA TYR A 72 7.59 -5.71 -2.80
C TYR A 72 7.95 -4.75 -3.94
N CYS A 73 8.30 -3.49 -3.62
CA CYS A 73 8.72 -2.50 -4.61
C CYS A 73 10.00 -2.93 -5.33
N HIS A 74 10.99 -3.45 -4.61
CA HIS A 74 12.21 -3.97 -5.23
C HIS A 74 11.96 -5.15 -6.19
N ASN A 75 10.96 -5.99 -5.90
CA ASN A 75 10.64 -7.15 -6.75
C ASN A 75 9.81 -6.79 -8.00
N ASN A 76 8.99 -5.75 -7.95
CA ASN A 76 8.02 -5.43 -9.03
C ASN A 76 8.39 -4.18 -9.82
N ASN A 77 9.00 -3.18 -9.18
CA ASN A 77 9.38 -1.90 -9.81
C ASN A 77 10.65 -1.29 -9.17
N PRO A 78 11.83 -1.92 -9.35
CA PRO A 78 13.06 -1.49 -8.69
C PRO A 78 13.60 -0.14 -9.19
N ASN A 79 13.11 0.38 -10.31
CA ASN A 79 13.61 1.61 -10.93
C ASN A 79 12.89 2.88 -10.45
N ASP A 80 11.80 2.75 -9.71
CA ASP A 80 11.07 3.89 -9.12
C ASP A 80 11.78 4.37 -7.84
N ILE A 81 12.95 5.00 -8.04
CA ILE A 81 13.81 5.50 -6.96
C ILE A 81 13.06 6.52 -6.09
N ASP A 82 12.22 7.35 -6.71
CA ASP A 82 11.44 8.39 -6.01
C ASP A 82 10.47 7.75 -5.03
N LEU A 83 9.73 6.71 -5.46
CA LEU A 83 8.84 5.97 -4.56
C LEU A 83 9.62 5.24 -3.46
N ILE A 84 10.75 4.61 -3.79
CA ILE A 84 11.58 3.92 -2.80
C ILE A 84 12.08 4.88 -1.71
N GLN A 85 12.55 6.07 -2.10
CA GLN A 85 12.97 7.09 -1.14
C GLN A 85 11.79 7.65 -0.34
N PHE A 86 10.65 7.86 -1.00
CA PHE A 86 9.42 8.28 -0.34
C PHE A 86 8.98 7.28 0.75
N ILE A 87 8.98 5.98 0.45
CA ILE A 87 8.67 4.92 1.43
C ILE A 87 9.66 4.95 2.60
N LYS A 88 10.98 5.05 2.33
CA LYS A 88 12.02 5.14 3.38
C LYS A 88 11.87 6.36 4.27
N GLN A 89 11.38 7.48 3.74
CA GLN A 89 11.13 8.66 4.57
C GLN A 89 9.96 8.46 5.55
N HIS A 90 9.00 7.60 5.20
CA HIS A 90 7.82 7.31 6.01
C HIS A 90 7.95 6.02 6.84
N GLY A 91 9.01 5.24 6.63
CA GLY A 91 9.33 4.01 7.37
C GLY A 91 10.72 4.09 7.98
N GLY A 92 10.78 4.29 9.30
CA GLY A 92 12.03 4.41 10.07
C GLY A 92 12.89 3.15 10.06
#